data_AF-A0A3Q0EE38-F1
#
_entry.id   AF-A0A3Q0EE38-F1
#
_cell.length_a   1.000
_cell.length_b   1.000
_cell.length_c   1.000
_cell.angle_alpha   90.00
_cell.angle_beta   90.00
_cell.angle_gamma   90.00
#
_symmetry.space_group_name_H-M   'P 1'
#
loop_
_entity.id
_entity.type
_entity.pdbx_description
1 polymer ?
#
loop_
_entity_poly.entity_id
_entity_poly.type
_entity_poly.pdbx_seq_one_letter_code
_entity_poly.pdbx_strand_id
1 'polypeptide(L)'
;MSWTFPRGLLGGVNKYSTGIGRIWLVVMFVFRVLLYVVPAKQVWKDEQKEFECNIGQPGCENVCFDYFFPISQGRLWALQLIMVSTPSLLVVLHEVYCENRELRHQKKLYVSPGTMDGGLRYSYLISLMVKIGLEIGFLALFYKLYHGFSVPYLMKCAVKPCPNTVDCFIPKPTEKTIFILFLVITSCLCTVLTVAELSFLVLKCFMKCCPPNSSPLCVCAAASGALDVALQGCSFYHCVLLSQTHLTWSTLKLSGSIEQAVASEIRKGSHFFQGHAVN
;
A
#
# COMPACT_ATOMS: atom_id res chain seq x y z
N MET A 1 -15.39 -19.27 17.60
CA MET A 1 -14.79 -18.23 16.71
C MET A 1 -14.86 -16.90 17.44
N SER A 2 -13.75 -16.45 18.01
CA SER A 2 -13.71 -15.29 18.90
C SER A 2 -13.77 -13.99 18.10
N TRP A 3 -14.80 -13.18 18.37
CA TRP A 3 -14.95 -11.80 17.87
C TRP A 3 -13.93 -10.83 18.49
N THR A 4 -12.69 -11.26 18.71
CA THR A 4 -11.62 -10.47 19.34
C THR A 4 -10.99 -9.49 18.33
N PHE A 5 -10.83 -9.92 17.07
CA PHE A 5 -10.27 -9.08 16.00
C PHE A 5 -11.13 -7.82 15.71
N PRO A 6 -12.47 -7.90 15.60
CA PRO A 6 -13.30 -6.70 15.46
C PRO A 6 -13.41 -5.89 16.77
N ARG A 7 -13.29 -6.52 17.95
CA ARG A 7 -13.41 -5.82 19.25
C ARG A 7 -12.20 -4.99 19.61
N GLY A 8 -10.98 -5.38 19.22
CA GLY A 8 -9.80 -4.51 19.32
C GLY A 8 -9.90 -3.27 18.41
N LEU A 9 -10.57 -3.44 17.26
CA LEU A 9 -10.82 -2.38 16.29
C LEU A 9 -11.97 -1.43 16.70
N LEU A 10 -12.97 -1.96 17.42
CA LEU A 10 -14.20 -1.25 17.81
C LEU A 10 -14.27 -0.86 19.31
N GLY A 11 -13.36 -1.35 20.15
CA GLY A 11 -13.38 -1.15 21.61
C GLY A 11 -13.04 0.27 22.09
N GLY A 12 -12.66 1.15 21.16
CA GLY A 12 -12.29 2.54 21.43
C GLY A 12 -13.37 3.57 21.09
N VAL A 13 -14.65 3.21 21.08
CA VAL A 13 -15.75 4.18 20.93
C VAL A 13 -16.00 4.86 22.28
N ASN A 14 -15.06 5.73 22.69
CA ASN A 14 -15.33 6.67 23.78
C ASN A 14 -15.10 8.12 23.35
N LYS A 15 -16.03 8.94 23.83
CA LYS A 15 -16.41 10.31 23.49
C LYS A 15 -15.24 11.25 23.15
N TYR A 16 -15.25 11.71 21.91
CA TYR A 16 -14.52 12.87 21.41
C TYR A 16 -12.99 12.74 21.44
N SER A 17 -12.44 12.11 20.40
CA SER A 17 -11.51 12.78 19.47
C SER A 17 -10.45 11.88 18.82
N THR A 18 -10.36 10.59 19.15
CA THR A 18 -9.42 9.65 18.45
C THR A 18 -10.09 8.41 17.87
N GLY A 19 -11.39 8.19 18.12
CA GLY A 19 -12.13 7.04 17.55
C GLY A 19 -12.59 7.26 16.11
N ILE A 20 -12.99 8.48 15.76
CA ILE A 20 -13.61 8.76 14.45
C ILE A 20 -12.61 8.66 13.29
N GLY A 21 -11.37 9.13 13.49
CA GLY A 21 -10.28 9.01 12.52
C GLY A 21 -9.89 7.56 12.24
N ARG A 22 -9.76 6.74 13.30
CA ARG A 22 -9.44 5.30 13.16
C ARG A 22 -10.53 4.53 12.41
N ILE A 23 -11.80 4.78 12.71
CA ILE A 23 -12.92 4.14 12.00
C ILE A 23 -12.90 4.54 10.52
N TRP A 24 -12.75 5.85 10.24
CA TRP A 24 -12.76 6.33 8.86
C TRP A 24 -11.56 5.84 8.06
N LEU A 25 -10.38 5.71 8.68
CA LEU A 25 -9.20 5.11 8.06
C LEU A 25 -9.40 3.63 7.70
N VAL A 26 -10.05 2.84 8.56
CA VAL A 26 -10.39 1.45 8.24
C VAL A 26 -11.40 1.39 7.10
N VAL A 27 -12.45 2.21 7.14
CA VAL A 27 -13.47 2.27 6.08
C VAL A 27 -12.85 2.66 4.74
N MET A 28 -12.01 3.70 4.71
CA MET A 28 -11.30 4.13 3.50
C MET A 28 -10.32 3.07 3.02
N PHE A 29 -9.64 2.35 3.92
CA PHE A 29 -8.75 1.26 3.55
C PHE A 29 -9.50 0.08 2.92
N VAL A 30 -10.63 -0.35 3.50
CA VAL A 30 -11.48 -1.41 2.93
C VAL A 30 -12.04 -0.97 1.57
N PHE A 31 -12.54 0.26 1.48
CA PHE A 31 -13.00 0.83 0.21
C PHE A 31 -11.90 0.81 -0.85
N ARG A 32 -10.67 1.17 -0.49
CA ARG A 32 -9.52 1.16 -1.40
C ARG A 32 -9.14 -0.25 -1.87
N VAL A 33 -9.21 -1.25 -0.98
CA VAL A 33 -9.02 -2.66 -1.37
C VAL A 33 -10.09 -3.10 -2.36
N LEU A 34 -11.36 -2.72 -2.14
CA LEU A 34 -12.45 -3.04 -3.07
C LEU A 34 -12.25 -2.37 -4.43
N LEU A 35 -11.90 -1.08 -4.45
CA LEU A 35 -11.60 -0.32 -5.67
C LEU A 35 -10.43 -0.91 -6.46
N TYR A 36 -9.47 -1.56 -5.80
CA TYR A 36 -8.37 -2.25 -6.47
C TYR A 36 -8.79 -3.64 -6.97
N VAL A 37 -9.38 -4.48 -6.11
CA VAL A 37 -9.63 -5.90 -6.42
C VAL A 37 -10.68 -6.09 -7.51
N VAL A 38 -11.73 -5.27 -7.53
CA VAL A 38 -12.82 -5.41 -8.51
C VAL A 38 -12.31 -5.16 -9.94
N PRO A 39 -11.63 -4.05 -10.24
CA PRO A 39 -11.16 -3.77 -11.60
C PRO A 39 -9.86 -4.51 -11.96
N ALA A 40 -9.03 -4.89 -10.96
CA ALA A 40 -7.76 -5.59 -11.19
C ALA A 40 -7.89 -6.78 -12.14
N LYS A 41 -8.95 -7.59 -11.98
CA LYS A 41 -9.16 -8.80 -12.80
C LYS A 41 -9.66 -8.51 -14.22
N GLN A 42 -10.27 -7.35 -14.46
CA GLN A 42 -10.90 -7.01 -15.74
C GLN A 42 -10.01 -6.10 -16.59
N VAL A 43 -9.30 -5.17 -15.95
CA VAL A 43 -8.61 -4.06 -16.62
C VAL A 43 -7.15 -4.40 -16.91
N TRP A 44 -6.46 -5.02 -15.96
CA TRP A 44 -5.01 -5.29 -16.05
C TRP A 44 -4.66 -6.74 -16.42
N LYS A 45 -5.65 -7.62 -16.63
CA LYS A 45 -5.41 -9.05 -16.85
C LYS A 45 -4.85 -9.37 -18.24
N ASP A 46 -5.34 -8.70 -19.28
CA ASP A 46 -5.03 -9.02 -20.67
C ASP A 46 -4.23 -7.90 -21.37
N GLU A 47 -3.53 -7.05 -20.61
CA GLU A 47 -2.78 -5.90 -21.16
C GLU A 47 -1.75 -6.28 -22.21
N GLN A 48 -1.06 -7.41 -22.03
CA GLN A 48 -0.04 -7.85 -22.97
C GLN A 48 -0.65 -8.42 -24.25
N LYS A 49 -1.85 -9.02 -24.18
CA LYS A 49 -2.49 -9.64 -25.35
C LYS A 49 -3.22 -8.64 -26.24
N GLU A 50 -3.77 -7.59 -25.64
CA GLU A 50 -4.51 -6.53 -26.34
C GLU A 50 -3.59 -5.36 -26.75
N PHE A 51 -2.28 -5.47 -26.51
CA PHE A 51 -1.30 -4.46 -26.91
C PHE A 51 -0.86 -4.72 -28.35
N GLU A 52 -1.15 -3.80 -29.26
CA GLU A 52 -0.84 -3.97 -30.68
C GLU A 52 0.11 -2.88 -31.17
N CYS A 53 1.13 -3.26 -31.94
CA CYS A 53 2.00 -2.34 -32.65
C CYS A 53 1.77 -2.44 -34.17
N ASN A 54 1.78 -1.31 -34.88
CA ASN A 54 1.59 -1.26 -36.34
C ASN A 54 2.85 -1.74 -37.10
N ILE A 55 3.24 -3.00 -36.93
CA ILE A 55 4.38 -3.62 -37.59
C ILE A 55 4.22 -5.15 -37.65
N GLY A 56 4.67 -5.78 -38.75
CA GLY A 56 4.68 -7.24 -38.91
C GLY A 56 5.94 -7.96 -38.39
N GLN A 57 6.81 -7.26 -37.66
CA GLN A 57 8.09 -7.80 -37.21
C GLN A 57 7.90 -8.62 -35.91
N PRO A 58 8.28 -9.91 -35.88
CA PRO A 58 8.13 -10.72 -34.69
C PRO A 58 9.03 -10.21 -33.55
N GLY A 59 8.48 -10.16 -32.33
CA GLY A 59 9.20 -9.78 -31.13
C GLY A 59 9.32 -8.26 -30.86
N CYS A 60 8.99 -7.39 -31.83
CA CYS A 60 9.00 -5.94 -31.60
C CYS A 60 7.94 -5.55 -30.54
N GLU A 61 6.73 -6.09 -30.63
CA GLU A 61 5.64 -5.84 -29.68
C GLU A 61 6.03 -6.19 -28.23
N ASN A 62 6.61 -7.38 -28.00
CA ASN A 62 7.04 -7.82 -26.67
C ASN A 62 8.09 -6.90 -26.05
N VAL A 63 9.07 -6.45 -26.84
CA VAL A 63 10.13 -5.57 -26.34
C VAL A 63 9.60 -4.16 -26.08
N CYS A 64 8.72 -3.65 -26.95
CA CYS A 64 8.07 -2.37 -26.72
C CYS A 64 7.18 -2.40 -25.47
N PHE A 65 6.42 -3.49 -25.26
CA PHE A 65 5.60 -3.66 -24.07
C PHE A 65 6.47 -3.61 -22.78
N ASP A 66 7.58 -4.37 -22.74
CA ASP A 66 8.50 -4.39 -21.60
C ASP A 66 9.19 -3.03 -21.36
N TYR A 67 9.54 -2.32 -22.43
CA TYR A 67 10.18 -1.00 -22.34
C TYR A 67 9.27 0.06 -21.70
N PHE A 68 7.99 0.08 -22.07
CA PHE A 68 7.05 1.09 -21.57
C PHE A 68 6.33 0.69 -20.28
N PHE A 69 6.16 -0.61 -20.03
CA PHE A 69 5.52 -1.15 -18.84
C PHE A 69 6.47 -2.06 -18.05
N PRO A 70 7.63 -1.54 -17.57
CA PRO A 70 8.59 -2.36 -16.83
C PRO A 70 7.97 -2.96 -15.55
N ILE A 71 7.02 -2.25 -14.95
CA ILE A 71 6.13 -2.75 -13.91
C ILE A 71 4.73 -2.30 -14.30
N SER A 72 3.73 -3.19 -14.29
CA SER A 72 2.37 -2.77 -14.61
C SER A 72 1.80 -1.83 -13.53
N GLN A 73 0.95 -0.89 -13.96
CA GLN A 73 0.33 0.10 -13.07
C GLN A 73 -0.41 -0.58 -11.92
N GLY A 74 -1.19 -1.63 -12.23
CA GLY A 74 -1.89 -2.42 -11.21
C GLY A 74 -0.95 -3.03 -10.17
N ARG A 75 0.22 -3.56 -10.58
CA ARG A 75 1.20 -4.13 -9.64
C ARG A 75 1.79 -3.07 -8.71
N LEU A 76 2.08 -1.87 -9.21
CA LEU A 76 2.55 -0.75 -8.37
C LEU A 76 1.53 -0.37 -7.30
N TRP A 77 0.25 -0.27 -7.66
CA TRP A 77 -0.83 0.00 -6.69
C TRP A 77 -1.03 -1.15 -5.70
N ALA A 78 -0.83 -2.40 -6.12
CA ALA A 78 -0.85 -3.56 -5.22
C ALA A 78 0.26 -3.48 -4.16
N LEU A 79 1.49 -3.16 -4.61
CA LEU A 79 2.64 -2.98 -3.71
C LEU A 79 2.40 -1.83 -2.74
N GLN A 80 1.85 -0.71 -3.20
CA GLN A 80 1.49 0.41 -2.34
C GLN A 80 0.49 -0.03 -1.26
N LEU A 81 -0.59 -0.73 -1.62
CA LEU A 81 -1.59 -1.22 -0.67
C LEU A 81 -0.95 -2.12 0.41
N ILE A 82 -0.12 -3.09 0.01
CA ILE A 82 0.55 -4.01 0.94
C ILE A 82 1.48 -3.26 1.90
N MET A 83 2.33 -2.39 1.34
CA MET A 83 3.31 -1.63 2.12
C MET A 83 2.65 -0.67 3.11
N VAL A 84 1.58 0.01 2.70
CA VAL A 84 0.81 0.92 3.58
C VAL A 84 0.02 0.18 4.66
N SER A 85 -0.45 -1.05 4.37
CA SER A 85 -1.16 -1.88 5.35
C SER A 85 -0.24 -2.40 6.46
N THR A 86 1.02 -2.66 6.11
CA THR A 86 1.96 -3.35 7.01
C THR A 86 2.19 -2.60 8.33
N PRO A 87 2.47 -1.28 8.35
CA PRO A 87 2.59 -0.52 9.61
C PRO A 87 1.35 -0.62 10.51
N SER A 88 0.16 -0.61 9.91
CA SER A 88 -1.10 -0.68 10.66
C SER A 88 -1.28 -2.06 11.32
N LEU A 89 -0.98 -3.13 10.58
CA LEU A 89 -1.02 -4.50 11.10
C LEU A 89 0.03 -4.73 12.19
N LEU A 90 1.22 -4.16 12.03
CA LEU A 90 2.29 -4.27 13.03
C LEU A 90 1.90 -3.63 14.36
N VAL A 91 1.24 -2.46 14.35
CA VAL A 91 0.77 -1.82 15.58
C VAL A 91 -0.27 -2.67 16.30
N VAL A 92 -1.27 -3.18 15.57
CA VAL A 92 -2.31 -4.05 16.16
C VAL A 92 -1.69 -5.34 16.70
N LEU A 93 -0.78 -5.95 15.95
CA LEU A 93 -0.05 -7.14 16.40
C LEU A 93 0.79 -6.84 17.65
N HIS A 94 1.44 -5.68 17.71
CA HIS A 94 2.22 -5.24 18.87
C HIS A 94 1.32 -5.04 20.10
N GLU A 95 0.15 -4.41 19.94
CA GLU A 95 -0.84 -4.26 21.01
C GLU A 95 -1.31 -5.63 21.53
N VAL A 96 -1.72 -6.53 20.65
CA VAL A 96 -2.17 -7.89 21.00
C VAL A 96 -1.04 -8.73 21.63
N TYR A 97 0.19 -8.59 21.11
CA TYR A 97 1.35 -9.27 21.67
C TYR A 97 1.64 -8.79 23.10
N CYS A 98 1.56 -7.48 23.33
CA CYS A 98 1.79 -6.89 24.64
C CYS A 98 0.70 -7.33 25.64
N GLU A 99 -0.57 -7.29 25.25
CA GLU A 99 -1.69 -7.75 26.08
C GLU A 99 -1.54 -9.23 26.48
N ASN A 100 -1.22 -10.10 25.52
CA ASN A 100 -0.99 -11.52 25.80
C ASN A 100 0.18 -11.77 26.76
N ARG A 101 1.21 -10.93 26.72
CA ARG A 101 2.37 -11.02 27.62
C ARG A 101 1.99 -10.65 29.06
N GLU A 102 1.16 -9.62 29.24
CA GLU A 102 0.68 -9.21 30.57
C GLU A 102 -0.17 -10.31 31.23
N LEU A 103 -1.06 -10.95 30.47
CA LEU A 103 -1.86 -12.09 30.94
C LEU A 103 -0.99 -13.26 31.41
N ARG A 104 0.12 -13.53 30.71
CA ARG A 104 1.05 -14.65 31.01
C ARG A 104 1.86 -14.43 32.27
N HIS A 105 2.25 -13.19 32.57
CA HIS A 105 3.14 -12.90 33.69
C HIS A 105 2.43 -12.43 34.96
N GLN A 106 1.10 -12.23 34.94
CA GLN A 106 0.30 -11.65 36.03
C GLN A 106 0.90 -10.36 36.63
N LYS A 107 1.84 -9.73 35.92
CA LYS A 107 2.44 -8.45 36.25
C LYS A 107 1.85 -7.47 35.27
N LYS A 108 1.10 -6.49 35.77
CA LYS A 108 0.84 -5.25 35.04
C LYS A 108 2.18 -4.56 34.85
N LEU A 109 2.84 -4.82 33.73
CA LEU A 109 4.03 -4.07 33.33
C LEU A 109 3.68 -2.61 33.01
N TYR A 110 2.38 -2.33 32.79
CA TYR A 110 1.80 -1.04 32.51
C TYR A 110 0.94 -0.53 33.69
N VAL A 111 1.33 0.57 34.31
CA VAL A 111 0.57 1.22 35.39
C VAL A 111 -0.53 2.10 34.77
N SER A 112 -1.78 1.67 34.93
CA SER A 112 -3.04 2.39 34.66
C SER A 112 -3.47 2.62 33.19
N PRO A 113 -4.68 2.14 32.79
CA PRO A 113 -5.31 2.37 31.48
C PRO A 113 -5.96 3.77 31.38
N GLY A 114 -5.29 4.80 31.89
CA GLY A 114 -5.80 6.19 31.99
C GLY A 114 -4.76 7.28 31.69
N THR A 115 -3.47 6.94 31.73
CA THR A 115 -2.37 7.80 31.30
C THR A 115 -1.71 7.12 30.12
N MET A 116 -1.99 7.55 28.89
CA MET A 116 -1.34 6.94 27.73
C MET A 116 0.18 7.16 27.87
N ASP A 117 0.93 6.09 28.14
CA ASP A 117 2.38 6.10 28.32
C ASP A 117 3.11 6.30 26.98
N GLY A 118 4.26 6.97 27.06
CA GLY A 118 5.04 7.43 25.91
C GLY A 118 5.52 6.33 24.96
N GLY A 119 5.70 5.09 25.41
CA GLY A 119 6.18 3.97 24.57
C GLY A 119 5.17 3.50 23.52
N LEU A 120 3.90 3.32 23.91
CA LEU A 120 2.83 2.93 22.99
C LEU A 120 2.44 4.09 22.05
N ARG A 121 2.59 5.33 22.51
CA ARG A 121 2.45 6.52 21.65
C ARG A 121 3.54 6.60 20.58
N TYR A 122 4.77 6.23 20.92
CA TYR A 122 5.91 6.36 20.02
C TYR A 122 5.86 5.37 18.85
N SER A 123 5.59 4.08 19.10
CA SER A 123 5.46 3.08 18.02
C SER A 123 4.31 3.43 17.07
N TYR A 124 3.19 3.91 17.61
CA TYR A 124 2.07 4.39 16.82
C TYR A 124 2.43 5.64 16.00
N LEU A 125 3.10 6.63 16.59
CA LEU A 125 3.54 7.84 15.89
C LEU A 125 4.51 7.51 14.74
N ILE A 126 5.50 6.63 14.97
CA ILE A 126 6.41 6.20 13.89
C ILE A 126 5.63 5.46 12.80
N SER A 127 4.66 4.60 13.16
CA SER A 127 3.84 3.90 12.18
C SER A 127 3.07 4.86 11.27
N LEU A 128 2.55 5.97 11.81
CA LEU A 128 1.87 7.01 11.04
C LEU A 128 2.83 7.76 10.13
N MET A 129 4.02 8.11 10.62
CA MET A 129 5.07 8.76 9.82
C MET A 129 5.52 7.89 8.64
N VAL A 130 5.77 6.60 8.88
CA VAL A 130 6.14 5.64 7.83
C VAL A 130 5.00 5.46 6.84
N LYS A 131 3.75 5.40 7.30
CA LYS A 131 2.58 5.33 6.43
C LYS A 131 2.48 6.54 5.49
N ILE A 132 2.64 7.75 6.01
CA ILE A 132 2.64 9.00 5.21
C ILE A 132 3.79 8.98 4.21
N GLY A 133 5.00 8.61 4.65
CA GLY A 133 6.18 8.53 3.79
C GLY A 133 6.01 7.53 2.65
N LEU A 134 5.43 6.35 2.93
CA LEU A 134 5.13 5.34 1.92
C LEU A 134 4.06 5.84 0.93
N GLU A 135 2.94 6.41 1.40
CA GLU A 135 1.88 6.93 0.52
C GLU A 135 2.41 8.02 -0.44
N ILE A 136 3.13 9.01 0.09
CA ILE A 136 3.70 10.10 -0.70
C ILE A 136 4.79 9.55 -1.63
N GLY A 137 5.64 8.65 -1.15
CA GLY A 137 6.71 8.04 -1.93
C GLY A 137 6.19 7.26 -3.13
N PHE A 138 5.17 6.41 -2.94
CA PHE A 138 4.54 5.66 -4.04
C PHE A 138 3.82 6.59 -5.03
N LEU A 139 3.14 7.63 -4.55
CA LEU A 139 2.48 8.60 -5.43
C LEU A 139 3.48 9.39 -6.29
N ALA A 140 4.59 9.83 -5.68
CA ALA A 140 5.67 10.51 -6.38
C ALA A 140 6.38 9.59 -7.38
N LEU A 141 6.62 8.33 -7.00
CA LEU A 141 7.18 7.31 -7.89
C LEU A 141 6.25 7.05 -9.08
N PHE A 142 4.95 6.92 -8.85
CA PHE A 142 3.95 6.72 -9.90
C PHE A 142 3.95 7.89 -10.90
N TYR A 143 3.91 9.13 -10.39
CA TYR A 143 3.93 10.33 -11.23
C TYR A 143 5.22 10.41 -12.07
N LYS A 144 6.37 10.07 -11.49
CA LYS A 144 7.65 10.06 -12.19
C LYS A 144 7.76 8.93 -13.22
N LEU A 145 7.26 7.73 -12.92
CA LEU A 145 7.37 6.57 -13.81
C LEU A 145 6.46 6.69 -15.04
N TYR A 146 5.24 7.21 -14.85
CA TYR A 146 4.22 7.30 -15.92
C TYR A 146 4.07 8.69 -16.52
N HIS A 147 4.90 9.66 -16.12
CA HIS A 147 4.90 11.04 -16.63
C HIS A 147 3.51 11.73 -16.51
N GLY A 148 2.72 11.35 -15.50
CA GLY A 148 1.38 11.87 -15.29
C GLY A 148 0.40 10.85 -14.72
N PHE A 149 -0.87 11.26 -14.62
CA PHE A 149 -1.98 10.42 -14.14
C PHE A 149 -2.88 9.90 -15.27
N SER A 150 -2.59 10.28 -16.52
CA SER A 150 -3.33 9.88 -17.71
C SER A 150 -2.52 8.89 -18.54
N VAL A 151 -3.17 7.81 -18.98
CA VAL A 151 -2.56 6.83 -19.88
C VAL A 151 -2.79 7.30 -21.33
N PRO A 152 -1.73 7.57 -22.12
CA PRO A 152 -1.90 7.95 -23.53
C PRO A 152 -2.46 6.78 -24.34
N TYR A 153 -3.17 7.07 -25.43
CA TYR A 153 -3.69 6.01 -26.32
C TYR A 153 -2.61 5.45 -27.27
N LEU A 154 -1.57 6.24 -27.53
CA LEU A 154 -0.50 5.95 -28.49
C LEU A 154 0.86 6.21 -27.87
N MET A 155 1.80 5.29 -28.12
CA MET A 155 3.21 5.43 -27.77
C MET A 155 4.11 5.09 -28.96
N LYS A 156 5.24 5.78 -29.06
CA LYS A 156 6.20 5.62 -30.17
C LYS A 156 7.43 4.85 -29.72
N CYS A 157 7.58 3.63 -30.20
CA CYS A 157 8.67 2.72 -29.81
C CYS A 157 9.79 2.72 -30.86
N ALA A 158 11.05 2.88 -30.46
CA ALA A 158 12.22 2.79 -31.33
C ALA A 158 13.29 1.80 -30.80
N VAL A 159 12.84 0.79 -30.05
CA VAL A 159 13.72 -0.19 -29.38
C VAL A 159 14.02 -1.37 -30.32
N LYS A 160 15.24 -1.91 -30.31
CA LYS A 160 15.60 -3.12 -31.08
C LYS A 160 14.78 -4.31 -30.56
N PRO A 161 14.18 -5.17 -31.40
CA PRO A 161 14.46 -5.43 -32.82
C PRO A 161 13.57 -4.65 -33.81
N CYS A 162 12.93 -3.55 -33.41
CA CYS A 162 12.11 -2.75 -34.31
C CYS A 162 13.02 -1.96 -35.30
N PRO A 163 12.74 -2.02 -36.62
CA PRO A 163 13.60 -1.41 -37.64
C PRO A 163 13.50 0.12 -37.70
N ASN A 164 12.35 0.68 -37.33
CA ASN A 164 12.06 2.12 -37.31
C ASN A 164 11.20 2.44 -36.07
N THR A 165 10.89 3.71 -35.86
CA THR A 165 9.91 4.11 -34.85
C THR A 165 8.52 3.59 -35.24
N VAL A 166 7.95 2.73 -34.41
CA VAL A 166 6.62 2.14 -34.61
C VAL A 166 5.61 2.74 -33.64
N ASP A 167 4.38 2.80 -34.10
CA ASP A 167 3.23 3.23 -33.33
C ASP A 167 2.60 2.02 -32.62
N CYS A 168 2.52 2.07 -31.30
CA CYS A 168 1.89 1.04 -30.48
C CYS A 168 0.68 1.61 -29.72
N PHE A 169 -0.38 0.81 -29.63
CA PHE A 169 -1.68 1.20 -29.08
C PHE A 169 -1.88 0.53 -27.71
N ILE A 170 -2.25 1.34 -26.72
CA ILE A 170 -2.52 0.85 -25.37
C ILE A 170 -3.99 0.41 -25.27
N PRO A 171 -4.28 -0.80 -24.77
CA PRO A 171 -5.66 -1.24 -24.61
C PRO A 171 -6.37 -0.48 -23.48
N LYS A 172 -7.63 -0.12 -23.73
CA LYS A 172 -8.57 0.49 -22.78
C LYS A 172 -7.97 1.68 -21.99
N PRO A 173 -7.39 2.70 -22.66
CA PRO A 173 -6.65 3.78 -22.01
C PRO A 173 -7.56 4.65 -21.12
N THR A 174 -8.82 4.85 -21.54
CA THR A 174 -9.83 5.61 -20.80
C THR A 174 -10.24 4.91 -19.51
N GLU A 175 -10.51 3.60 -19.56
CA GLU A 175 -10.85 2.80 -18.38
C GLU A 175 -9.70 2.81 -17.37
N LYS A 176 -8.48 2.52 -17.82
CA LYS A 176 -7.28 2.56 -16.96
C LYS A 176 -7.10 3.92 -16.29
N THR A 177 -7.24 5.00 -17.05
CA THR A 177 -7.12 6.37 -16.53
C THR A 177 -8.18 6.66 -15.47
N ILE A 178 -9.44 6.26 -15.69
CA ILE A 178 -10.51 6.44 -14.71
C ILE A 178 -10.21 5.67 -13.42
N PHE A 179 -9.78 4.41 -13.51
CA PHE A 179 -9.44 3.62 -12.32
C PHE A 179 -8.24 4.18 -11.56
N ILE A 180 -7.20 4.62 -12.27
CA ILE A 180 -6.03 5.27 -11.65
C ILE A 180 -6.46 6.55 -10.93
N LEU A 181 -7.33 7.36 -11.54
CA LEU A 181 -7.83 8.59 -10.92
C LEU A 181 -8.55 8.30 -9.60
N PHE A 182 -9.43 7.29 -9.56
CA PHE A 182 -10.10 6.87 -8.32
C PHE A 182 -9.10 6.40 -7.24
N LEU A 183 -8.08 5.63 -7.63
CA LEU A 183 -7.03 5.17 -6.70
C LEU A 183 -6.17 6.32 -6.17
N VAL A 184 -5.85 7.32 -7.01
CA VAL A 184 -5.13 8.53 -6.62
C VAL A 184 -5.96 9.40 -5.69
N ILE A 185 -7.22 9.69 -6.02
CA ILE A 185 -8.11 10.51 -5.18
C ILE A 185 -8.26 9.87 -3.80
N THR A 186 -8.53 8.57 -3.74
CA THR A 186 -8.68 7.86 -2.47
C THR A 186 -7.38 7.79 -1.67
N SER A 187 -6.22 7.65 -2.34
CA SER A 187 -4.90 7.75 -1.70
C SER A 187 -4.68 9.14 -1.10
N CYS A 188 -4.97 10.21 -1.83
CA CYS A 188 -4.87 11.58 -1.33
C CYS A 188 -5.77 11.81 -0.11
N LEU A 189 -7.02 11.36 -0.15
CA LEU A 189 -7.94 11.42 0.99
C LEU A 189 -7.37 10.64 2.20
N CYS A 190 -6.85 9.44 1.99
CA CYS A 190 -6.20 8.65 3.04
C CYS A 190 -4.98 9.37 3.66
N THR A 191 -4.16 10.02 2.84
CA THR A 191 -3.00 10.79 3.27
C THR A 191 -3.44 11.98 4.11
N VAL A 192 -4.43 12.78 3.64
CA VAL A 192 -4.94 13.95 4.38
C VAL A 192 -5.47 13.54 5.76
N LEU A 193 -6.21 12.44 5.86
CA LEU A 193 -6.67 11.93 7.14
C LEU A 193 -5.55 11.49 8.06
N THR A 194 -4.56 10.78 7.51
CA THR A 194 -3.43 10.27 8.30
C THR A 194 -2.61 11.45 8.81
N VAL A 195 -2.45 12.51 8.00
CA VAL A 195 -1.83 13.78 8.41
C VAL A 195 -2.68 14.51 9.45
N ALA A 196 -4.00 14.54 9.30
CA ALA A 196 -4.90 15.16 10.27
C ALA A 196 -4.90 14.42 11.62
N GLU A 197 -4.80 13.09 11.61
CA GLU A 197 -4.65 12.29 12.83
C GLU A 197 -3.30 12.56 13.50
N LEU A 198 -2.22 12.59 12.70
CA LEU A 198 -0.90 12.95 13.20
C LEU A 198 -0.87 14.37 13.79
N SER A 199 -1.42 15.36 13.08
CA SER A 199 -1.45 16.75 13.54
C SER A 199 -2.30 16.90 14.81
N PHE A 200 -3.44 16.21 14.89
CA PHE A 200 -4.25 16.18 16.10
C PHE A 200 -3.49 15.61 17.31
N LEU A 201 -2.76 14.49 17.12
CA LEU A 201 -1.95 13.88 18.17
C LEU A 201 -0.81 14.80 18.62
N VAL A 202 -0.16 15.45 17.68
CA VAL A 202 0.91 16.41 17.92
C VAL A 202 0.39 17.63 18.70
N LEU A 203 -0.73 18.23 18.29
CA LEU A 203 -1.39 19.35 18.98
C LEU A 203 -1.81 18.99 20.41
N LYS A 204 -2.37 17.78 20.59
CA LYS A 204 -2.74 17.28 21.92
C LYS A 204 -1.52 17.05 22.82
N CYS A 205 -0.39 16.67 22.24
CA CYS A 205 0.88 16.56 22.96
C CYS A 205 1.38 17.95 23.38
N PHE A 206 1.41 18.91 22.46
CA PHE A 206 1.81 20.30 22.74
C PHE A 206 0.98 20.94 23.85
N MET A 207 -0.34 20.81 23.81
CA MET A 207 -1.24 21.35 24.84
C MET A 207 -1.01 20.72 26.22
N LYS A 208 -0.51 19.48 26.28
CA LYS A 208 -0.24 18.79 27.55
C LYS A 208 1.14 19.10 28.12
N CYS A 209 2.11 19.45 27.27
CA CYS A 209 3.45 19.87 27.66
C CYS A 209 3.55 21.36 28.07
N CYS A 210 2.60 22.21 27.65
CA CYS A 210 2.52 23.62 28.04
C CYS A 210 1.21 23.92 28.81
N PRO A 211 1.16 23.70 30.13
CA PRO A 211 0.09 24.30 30.96
C PRO A 211 0.22 25.83 30.94
N PRO A 212 -0.89 26.59 31.07
CA PRO A 212 -0.92 28.04 30.93
C PRO A 212 -0.16 28.84 32.01
N ASN A 213 0.72 28.22 32.81
CA ASN A 213 1.37 28.88 33.94
C ASN A 213 2.86 28.56 34.16
N SER A 214 3.66 28.36 33.10
CA SER A 214 5.13 28.36 33.24
C SER A 214 5.87 28.85 32.00
N SER A 215 6.92 29.62 32.27
CA SER A 215 7.77 30.56 31.51
C SER A 215 8.27 30.16 30.09
N PRO A 216 8.79 31.11 29.27
CA PRO A 216 8.87 31.03 27.81
C PRO A 216 10.08 30.25 27.26
N LEU A 217 10.64 29.31 28.02
CA LEU A 217 11.89 28.61 27.68
C LEU A 217 11.69 27.22 27.03
N CYS A 218 10.50 26.94 26.47
CA CYS A 218 10.13 25.63 25.94
C CYS A 218 9.91 25.65 24.41
N VAL A 219 10.73 26.42 23.67
CA VAL A 219 10.52 26.66 22.23
C VAL A 219 11.44 25.83 21.31
N CYS A 220 12.47 25.13 21.79
CA CYS A 220 13.51 24.60 20.87
C CYS A 220 13.59 23.07 20.66
N ALA A 221 12.80 22.22 21.32
CA ALA A 221 13.02 20.76 21.22
C ALA A 221 12.17 20.01 20.16
N ALA A 222 11.04 20.57 19.72
CA ALA A 222 10.07 19.81 18.91
C ALA A 222 10.30 19.88 17.39
N ALA A 223 11.01 20.89 16.88
CA ALA A 223 11.26 21.03 15.45
C ALA A 223 12.51 20.26 14.98
N SER A 224 13.50 20.07 15.86
CA SER A 224 14.76 19.36 15.53
C SER A 224 14.65 17.84 15.66
N GLY A 225 13.75 17.34 16.51
CA GLY A 225 13.59 15.90 16.77
C GLY A 225 12.93 15.08 15.65
N ALA A 226 12.30 15.72 14.65
CA ALA A 226 11.70 15.00 13.53
C ALA A 226 12.77 14.30 12.64
N LEU A 227 14.01 14.80 12.65
CA LEU A 227 15.13 14.22 11.90
C LEU A 227 15.96 13.24 12.75
N ASP A 228 16.13 13.49 14.05
CA ASP A 228 16.85 12.58 14.97
C ASP A 228 16.09 11.29 15.29
N VAL A 229 14.74 11.32 15.27
CA VAL A 229 13.89 10.13 15.47
C VAL A 229 14.04 9.09 14.34
N ALA A 230 14.52 9.50 13.16
CA ALA A 230 14.79 8.58 12.05
C ALA A 230 16.02 7.68 12.30
N LEU A 231 16.98 8.11 13.12
CA LEU A 231 18.21 7.35 13.37
C LEU A 231 18.06 6.27 14.45
N GLN A 232 17.24 6.49 15.48
CA GLN A 232 17.00 5.48 16.53
C GLN A 232 16.05 4.35 16.09
N GLY A 233 15.17 4.62 15.11
CA GLY A 233 14.22 3.66 14.54
C GLY A 233 14.81 2.70 13.50
N CYS A 234 16.04 2.93 13.04
CA CYS A 234 16.69 2.10 12.03
C CYS A 234 16.80 0.62 12.45
N SER A 235 16.94 0.29 13.74
CA SER A 235 17.17 -1.10 14.16
C SER A 235 15.93 -2.02 14.03
N PHE A 236 14.71 -1.48 14.19
CA PHE A 236 13.47 -2.27 14.10
C PHE A 236 12.91 -2.31 12.67
N TYR A 237 13.00 -1.19 11.94
CA TYR A 237 12.55 -1.13 10.54
C TYR A 237 13.51 -1.84 9.57
N HIS A 238 14.82 -1.86 9.85
CA HIS A 238 15.77 -2.64 9.05
C HIS A 238 15.51 -4.15 9.16
N CYS A 239 15.04 -4.64 10.31
CA CYS A 239 14.62 -6.03 10.50
C CYS A 239 13.33 -6.37 9.71
N VAL A 240 12.39 -5.42 9.62
CA VAL A 240 11.15 -5.57 8.84
C VAL A 240 11.38 -5.39 7.33
N LEU A 241 12.26 -4.48 6.90
CA LEU A 241 12.70 -4.33 5.51
C LEU A 241 13.44 -5.59 5.03
N LEU A 242 14.30 -6.19 5.86
CA LEU A 242 14.93 -7.49 5.57
C LEU A 242 13.88 -8.62 5.44
N SER A 243 12.85 -8.64 6.31
CA SER A 243 11.74 -9.59 6.19
C SER A 243 10.87 -9.34 4.94
N GLN A 244 10.63 -8.08 4.57
CA GLN A 244 9.90 -7.70 3.36
C GLN A 244 10.67 -8.00 2.08
N THR A 245 12.00 -7.86 2.04
CA THR A 245 12.79 -8.34 0.89
C THR A 245 12.68 -9.84 0.70
N HIS A 246 12.53 -10.60 1.79
CA HIS A 246 12.30 -12.04 1.74
C HIS A 246 10.86 -12.39 1.31
N LEU A 247 9.87 -11.58 1.71
CA LEU A 247 8.45 -11.70 1.34
C LEU A 247 8.14 -11.21 -0.08
N THR A 248 8.77 -10.14 -0.58
CA THR A 248 8.68 -9.71 -1.99
C THR A 248 9.33 -10.72 -2.91
N TRP A 249 10.44 -11.34 -2.51
CA TRP A 249 11.07 -12.44 -3.24
C TRP A 249 10.19 -13.71 -3.27
N SER A 250 9.52 -14.04 -2.16
CA SER A 250 8.61 -15.20 -2.11
C SER A 250 7.23 -14.94 -2.72
N THR A 251 6.74 -13.70 -2.76
CA THR A 251 5.53 -13.32 -3.51
C THR A 251 5.77 -13.19 -5.02
N LEU A 252 6.96 -12.74 -5.46
CA LEU A 252 7.38 -12.88 -6.87
C LEU A 252 7.42 -14.37 -7.26
N LYS A 253 7.92 -15.24 -6.38
CA LYS A 253 8.00 -16.69 -6.58
C LYS A 253 6.60 -17.35 -6.58
N LEU A 254 5.67 -16.87 -5.74
CA LEU A 254 4.27 -17.30 -5.76
C LEU A 254 3.53 -16.83 -7.02
N SER A 255 3.81 -15.62 -7.53
CA SER A 255 3.27 -15.15 -8.81
C SER A 255 3.70 -16.07 -9.96
N GLY A 256 4.93 -16.60 -9.93
CA GLY A 256 5.40 -17.61 -10.88
C GLY A 256 4.77 -19.01 -10.71
N SER A 257 4.52 -19.47 -9.48
CA SER A 257 3.84 -20.75 -9.23
C SER A 257 2.34 -20.72 -9.52
N ILE A 258 1.67 -19.58 -9.34
CA ILE A 258 0.25 -19.42 -9.69
C ILE A 258 0.07 -19.45 -11.22
N GLU A 259 0.99 -18.88 -12.00
CA GLU A 259 0.96 -19.02 -13.47
C GLU A 259 1.15 -20.47 -13.93
N GLN A 260 2.03 -21.25 -13.29
CA GLN A 260 2.22 -22.67 -13.65
C GLN A 260 1.04 -23.57 -13.23
N ALA A 261 0.41 -23.30 -12.08
CA ALA A 261 -0.79 -24.02 -11.64
C ALA A 261 -2.04 -23.68 -12.48
N VAL A 262 -2.13 -22.45 -13.02
CA VAL A 262 -3.20 -22.06 -13.95
C VAL A 262 -2.95 -22.62 -15.36
N ALA A 263 -1.69 -22.70 -15.80
CA ALA A 263 -1.33 -23.29 -17.10
C ALA A 263 -1.55 -24.82 -17.17
N SER A 264 -1.40 -25.55 -16.07
CA SER A 264 -1.70 -26.99 -16.00
C SER A 264 -3.21 -27.30 -16.05
N GLU A 265 -4.04 -26.42 -15.51
CA GLU A 265 -5.49 -26.57 -15.49
C GLU A 265 -6.13 -26.19 -16.84
N ILE A 266 -5.56 -25.22 -17.55
CA ILE A 266 -5.98 -24.87 -18.92
C ILE A 266 -5.64 -25.98 -19.93
N ARG A 267 -4.53 -26.71 -19.75
CA ARG A 267 -4.15 -27.85 -20.60
C ARG A 267 -5.03 -29.09 -20.36
N LYS A 268 -5.61 -29.23 -19.16
CA LYS A 268 -6.63 -30.28 -18.87
C LYS A 268 -8.02 -29.93 -19.39
N GLY A 269 -8.38 -28.64 -19.46
CA GLY A 269 -9.65 -28.19 -20.03
C GLY A 269 -9.73 -28.24 -21.56
N SER A 270 -8.59 -28.22 -22.26
CA SER A 270 -8.53 -28.22 -23.73
C SER A 270 -8.62 -29.63 -24.36
N HIS A 271 -8.47 -30.71 -23.59
CA HIS A 271 -8.70 -32.08 -24.08
C HIS A 271 -10.16 -32.54 -24.01
N PHE A 272 -11.05 -31.77 -23.36
CA PHE A 272 -12.47 -32.13 -23.24
C PHE A 272 -13.36 -31.55 -24.35
N PHE A 273 -12.89 -30.56 -25.12
CA PHE A 273 -13.68 -29.88 -26.16
C PHE A 273 -13.39 -30.32 -27.60
N GLN A 274 -12.55 -31.35 -27.82
CA GLN A 274 -12.20 -31.86 -29.14
C GLN A 274 -12.63 -33.32 -29.37
N GLY A 275 -13.75 -33.71 -28.75
CA GLY A 275 -14.33 -35.06 -28.84
C GLY A 275 -15.79 -35.15 -29.29
N HIS A 276 -16.45 -34.03 -29.63
CA HIS A 276 -17.85 -34.05 -30.11
C HIS A 276 -18.00 -33.17 -31.36
N ALA A 277 -17.38 -33.61 -32.47
CA ALA A 277 -17.73 -33.16 -33.82
C ALA A 277 -17.14 -34.12 -34.88
N VAL A 278 -17.44 -35.43 -34.82
CA VAL A 278 -17.51 -36.31 -36.00
C VAL A 278 -18.46 -37.48 -35.66
N ASN A 279 -19.40 -37.71 -36.59
CA ASN A 279 -20.52 -38.66 -36.63
C ASN A 279 -21.75 -38.33 -35.80
#